data_AF-A0A0S9R3E0-F1
#
_entry.id   AF-A0A0S9R3E0-F1
#
_cell.length_a   1.000
_cell.length_b   1.000
_cell.length_c   1.000
_cell.angle_alpha   90.00
_cell.angle_beta   90.00
_cell.angle_gamma   90.00
#
_symmetry.space_group_name_H-M   'P 1'
#
loop_
_entity.id
_entity.type
_entity.pdbx_description
1 polymer ?
#
loop_
_entity_poly.entity_id
_entity_poly.type
_entity_poly.pdbx_seq_one_letter_code
_entity_poly.pdbx_strand_id
1 'polypeptide(L)'
;MPVSLPGPLRALLPRRWRRAEPRVAVLRLSGAIGAVSPFRAGLSIGSLASSLDRAFATPGIAAVALVINSPGGAPAQSHLIHQRIRALAVEKKLPVLAFVEDVAASGGYMIACAADEIIADPMSLVGSIGVVSAGFGFDRLIERIGIDRRVHTQGEAKGMLDPFRPEDPADVARLKAIQTDVQALFTALVGARRPRLAPNGENLFTGAVWTGQQALPLGLVDGLGDARSTLQARYGDKVDLVFIAEKKGSLVARLLRRSAPGSSIAGEVLAAIEDRAAFARYGL
;
A
#
# COMPACT_ATOMS: atom_id res chain seq x y z
N MET A 1 22.28 -40.72 14.11
CA MET A 1 20.98 -40.17 14.55
C MET A 1 21.23 -38.89 15.35
N PRO A 2 20.69 -37.72 15.00
CA PRO A 2 20.90 -36.53 15.83
C PRO A 2 19.95 -36.63 17.03
N VAL A 3 20.54 -36.76 18.22
CA VAL A 3 19.82 -36.83 19.50
C VAL A 3 19.12 -35.48 19.73
N SER A 4 17.79 -35.49 19.74
CA SER A 4 16.98 -34.33 20.08
C SER A 4 16.95 -34.15 21.61
N LEU A 5 17.73 -33.21 22.13
CA LEU A 5 17.71 -32.85 23.56
C LEU A 5 16.36 -32.22 23.95
N PRO A 6 15.76 -32.60 25.10
CA PRO A 6 14.50 -32.04 25.57
C PRO A 6 14.61 -30.55 25.94
N GLY A 7 13.50 -29.83 25.82
CA GLY A 7 13.37 -28.37 25.93
C GLY A 7 14.10 -27.66 27.09
N PRO A 8 14.04 -28.13 28.36
CA PRO A 8 14.68 -27.43 29.47
C PRO A 8 16.22 -27.51 29.42
N LEU A 9 16.80 -28.59 28.88
CA LEU A 9 18.25 -28.76 28.77
C LEU A 9 18.87 -27.90 27.63
N ARG A 10 18.07 -27.50 26.64
CA ARG A 10 18.49 -26.55 25.60
C ARG A 10 18.68 -25.12 26.12
N ALA A 11 17.99 -24.75 27.21
CA ALA A 11 18.10 -23.42 27.83
C ALA A 11 19.43 -23.22 28.59
N LEU A 12 20.20 -24.29 28.81
CA LEU A 12 21.53 -24.26 29.43
C LEU A 12 22.68 -24.18 28.42
N LEU A 13 22.42 -24.43 27.13
CA LEU A 13 23.45 -24.31 26.09
C LEU A 13 23.78 -22.83 25.82
N PRO A 14 25.05 -22.47 25.56
CA PRO A 14 25.44 -21.14 25.10
C PRO A 14 24.61 -20.73 23.87
N ARG A 15 24.21 -19.46 23.75
CA ARG A 15 23.40 -18.96 22.61
C ARG A 15 23.94 -19.38 21.23
N ARG A 16 25.27 -19.47 21.09
CA ARG A 16 25.99 -19.94 19.89
C ARG A 16 25.71 -21.40 19.47
N TRP A 17 25.22 -22.25 20.37
CA TRP A 17 24.94 -23.68 20.12
C TRP A 17 23.44 -24.01 20.11
N ARG A 18 22.58 -23.02 20.35
CA ARG A 18 21.14 -23.15 20.09
C ARG A 18 20.93 -22.87 18.60
N ARG A 19 20.15 -23.71 17.90
CA ARG A 19 19.63 -23.32 16.58
C ARG A 19 18.89 -22.00 16.77
N ALA A 20 19.36 -20.93 16.14
CA ALA A 20 18.66 -19.66 16.16
C ALA A 20 17.29 -19.88 15.50
N GLU A 21 16.23 -19.52 16.20
CA GLU A 21 14.90 -19.53 15.61
C GLU A 21 14.90 -18.57 14.42
N PRO A 22 14.36 -18.99 13.25
CA PRO A 22 14.28 -18.11 12.10
C PRO A 22 13.55 -16.83 12.48
N ARG A 23 14.06 -15.69 12.00
CA ARG A 23 13.49 -14.38 12.30
C ARG A 23 12.89 -13.79 11.04
N VAL A 24 11.77 -13.09 11.13
CA VAL A 24 11.14 -12.40 10.00
C VAL A 24 10.83 -10.98 10.42
N ALA A 25 11.30 -10.00 9.67
CA ALA A 25 10.94 -8.60 9.90
C ALA A 25 9.54 -8.35 9.34
N VAL A 26 8.61 -7.89 10.17
CA VAL A 26 7.22 -7.62 9.77
C VAL A 26 6.99 -6.12 9.73
N LEU A 27 6.62 -5.59 8.57
CA LEU A 27 6.27 -4.19 8.38
C LEU A 27 4.81 -4.08 7.94
N ARG A 28 4.00 -3.30 8.67
CA ARG A 28 2.61 -3.06 8.31
C ARG A 28 2.49 -1.78 7.48
N LEU A 29 1.77 -1.86 6.37
CA LEU A 29 1.51 -0.79 5.43
C LEU A 29 -0.01 -0.61 5.35
N SER A 30 -0.55 0.31 6.16
CA SER A 30 -2.00 0.52 6.29
C SER A 30 -2.41 1.95 5.97
N GLY A 31 -3.49 2.10 5.21
CA GLY A 31 -4.12 3.38 4.86
C GLY A 31 -3.92 3.78 3.40
N ALA A 32 -4.53 4.92 3.03
CA ALA A 32 -4.38 5.50 1.70
C ALA A 32 -2.94 5.97 1.41
N ILE A 33 -2.53 5.88 0.14
CA ILE A 33 -1.19 6.23 -0.33
C ILE A 33 -1.17 7.67 -0.85
N GLY A 34 -0.23 8.49 -0.39
CA GLY A 34 -0.05 9.87 -0.82
C GLY A 34 -1.05 10.89 -0.24
N ALA A 35 -2.08 10.44 0.47
CA ALA A 35 -2.95 11.30 1.27
C ALA A 35 -2.21 11.72 2.55
N VAL A 36 -1.41 12.78 2.45
CA VAL A 36 -0.67 13.34 3.59
C VAL A 36 -1.41 14.58 4.09
N SER A 37 -2.15 14.42 5.18
CA SER A 37 -2.68 15.53 5.96
C SER A 37 -1.66 15.89 7.05
N PRO A 38 -1.59 17.14 7.53
CA PRO A 38 -0.84 17.46 8.74
C PRO A 38 -1.21 16.48 9.86
N PHE A 39 -2.47 16.14 10.02
CA PHE A 39 -2.95 15.37 11.17
C PHE A 39 -2.84 13.84 11.01
N ARG A 40 -2.60 13.34 9.79
CA ARG A 40 -2.40 11.91 9.53
C ARG A 40 -1.45 11.68 8.36
N ALA A 41 -0.39 10.93 8.62
CA ALA A 41 0.51 10.48 7.57
C ALA A 41 -0.14 9.28 6.86
N GLY A 42 -0.66 9.48 5.64
CA GLY A 42 -0.87 8.38 4.72
C GLY A 42 0.46 7.71 4.34
N LEU A 43 0.39 6.60 3.61
CA LEU A 43 1.57 5.90 3.15
C LEU A 43 2.29 6.76 2.10
N SER A 44 3.56 7.08 2.34
CA SER A 44 4.40 7.82 1.41
C SER A 44 5.83 7.30 1.50
N ILE A 45 6.64 7.52 0.48
CA ILE A 45 8.06 7.14 0.56
C ILE A 45 8.77 7.86 1.71
N GLY A 46 8.40 9.12 1.98
CA GLY A 46 8.98 9.92 3.06
C GLY A 46 8.68 9.35 4.46
N SER A 47 7.46 8.85 4.68
CA SER A 47 7.08 8.23 5.97
C SER A 47 7.61 6.81 6.13
N LEU A 48 7.76 6.06 5.03
CA LEU A 48 8.13 4.64 5.06
C LEU A 48 9.62 4.36 4.91
N ALA A 49 10.42 5.25 4.31
CA ALA A 49 11.83 4.98 3.99
C ALA A 49 12.63 4.46 5.20
N SER A 50 12.54 5.13 6.36
CA SER A 50 13.26 4.70 7.56
C SER A 50 12.79 3.34 8.10
N SER A 51 11.49 3.05 8.03
CA SER A 51 10.93 1.77 8.50
C SER A 51 11.31 0.63 7.56
N LEU A 52 11.29 0.87 6.25
CA LEU A 52 11.79 -0.07 5.24
C LEU A 52 13.28 -0.37 5.47
N ASP A 53 14.11 0.65 5.64
CA ASP A 53 15.55 0.47 5.88
C ASP A 53 15.82 -0.35 7.14
N ARG A 54 15.07 -0.09 8.21
CA ARG A 54 15.14 -0.88 9.45
C ARG A 54 14.68 -2.32 9.27
N ALA A 55 13.60 -2.55 8.53
CA ALA A 55 13.12 -3.91 8.25
C ALA A 55 14.21 -4.73 7.55
N PHE A 56 14.77 -4.19 6.46
CA PHE A 56 15.81 -4.85 5.68
C PHE A 56 17.19 -4.89 6.37
N ALA A 57 17.46 -4.02 7.34
CA ALA A 57 18.67 -4.05 8.16
C ALA A 57 18.54 -4.93 9.42
N THR A 58 17.41 -5.59 9.65
CA THR A 58 17.21 -6.40 10.86
C THR A 58 18.15 -7.63 10.84
N PRO A 59 19.00 -7.83 11.86
CA PRO A 59 20.01 -8.89 11.81
C PRO A 59 19.42 -10.30 11.87
N GLY A 60 19.92 -11.18 10.99
CA GLY A 60 19.60 -12.61 11.01
C GLY A 60 18.17 -12.96 10.60
N ILE A 61 17.51 -12.09 9.83
CA ILE A 61 16.19 -12.40 9.27
C ILE A 61 16.30 -13.30 8.04
N ALA A 62 15.32 -14.20 7.90
CA ALA A 62 15.16 -15.06 6.75
C ALA A 62 14.32 -14.41 5.63
N ALA A 63 13.47 -13.44 5.99
CA ALA A 63 12.57 -12.74 5.06
C ALA A 63 12.09 -11.40 5.64
N VAL A 64 11.54 -10.56 4.75
CA VAL A 64 10.71 -9.40 5.11
C VAL A 64 9.26 -9.70 4.76
N ALA A 65 8.35 -9.56 5.72
CA ALA A 65 6.91 -9.68 5.53
C ALA A 65 6.26 -8.30 5.53
N LEU A 66 5.58 -7.96 4.43
CA LEU A 66 4.80 -6.74 4.26
C LEU A 66 3.33 -7.07 4.51
N VAL A 67 2.75 -6.56 5.58
CA VAL A 67 1.31 -6.71 5.87
C VAL A 67 0.59 -5.49 5.32
N ILE A 68 -0.18 -5.65 4.25
CA ILE A 68 -0.76 -4.58 3.45
C ILE A 68 -2.26 -4.50 3.71
N ASN A 69 -2.73 -3.31 4.06
CA ASN A 69 -4.14 -2.96 4.12
C ASN A 69 -4.36 -1.56 3.55
N SER A 70 -4.46 -1.46 2.23
CA SER A 70 -4.50 -0.19 1.52
C SER A 70 -5.49 -0.20 0.35
N PRO A 71 -6.38 0.80 0.28
CA PRO A 71 -7.26 0.98 -0.87
C PRO A 71 -6.48 1.48 -2.08
N GLY A 72 -5.21 1.87 -1.95
CA GLY A 72 -4.41 2.52 -2.98
C GLY A 72 -4.28 4.02 -2.74
N GLY A 73 -4.05 4.79 -3.82
CA GLY A 73 -3.85 6.24 -3.74
C GLY A 73 -2.94 6.74 -4.85
N ALA A 74 -2.07 7.70 -4.52
CA ALA A 74 -1.22 8.39 -5.49
C ALA A 74 -0.31 7.41 -6.28
N PRO A 75 -0.37 7.38 -7.63
CA PRO A 75 0.43 6.48 -8.46
C PRO A 75 1.93 6.63 -8.24
N ALA A 76 2.43 7.87 -8.19
CA ALA A 76 3.85 8.15 -8.01
C ALA A 76 4.38 7.65 -6.65
N GLN A 77 3.64 7.88 -5.56
CA GLN A 77 4.05 7.40 -4.24
C GLN A 77 4.03 5.88 -4.16
N SER A 78 3.01 5.23 -4.74
CA SER A 78 2.91 3.78 -4.82
C SER A 78 4.12 3.18 -5.56
N HIS A 79 4.50 3.80 -6.68
CA HIS A 79 5.65 3.37 -7.47
C HIS A 79 6.99 3.58 -6.75
N LEU A 80 7.19 4.72 -6.08
CA LEU A 80 8.40 4.98 -5.29
C LEU A 80 8.58 3.99 -4.14
N ILE A 81 7.48 3.65 -3.45
CA ILE A 81 7.49 2.63 -2.39
C ILE A 81 7.83 1.26 -2.97
N HIS A 82 7.19 0.87 -4.08
CA HIS A 82 7.49 -0.36 -4.81
C HIS A 82 8.98 -0.45 -5.16
N GLN A 83 9.52 0.59 -5.80
CA GLN A 83 10.94 0.64 -6.20
C GLN A 83 11.87 0.52 -4.99
N ARG A 84 11.58 1.20 -3.88
CA ARG A 84 12.40 1.11 -2.66
C ARG A 84 12.43 -0.30 -2.08
N ILE A 85 11.27 -0.96 -2.00
CA ILE A 85 11.18 -2.35 -1.54
C ILE A 85 12.01 -3.27 -2.44
N ARG A 86 11.89 -3.15 -3.76
CA ARG A 86 12.66 -3.96 -4.71
C ARG A 86 14.17 -3.71 -4.62
N ALA A 87 14.58 -2.45 -4.54
CA ALA A 87 15.98 -2.09 -4.39
C ALA A 87 16.58 -2.72 -3.13
N LEU A 88 15.89 -2.62 -1.98
CA LEU A 88 16.34 -3.21 -0.73
C LEU A 88 16.34 -4.75 -0.77
N ALA A 89 15.34 -5.37 -1.40
CA ALA A 89 15.29 -6.83 -1.58
C ALA A 89 16.48 -7.35 -2.38
N VAL A 90 16.85 -6.68 -3.47
CA VAL A 90 18.02 -7.02 -4.30
C VAL A 90 19.32 -6.75 -3.54
N GLU A 91 19.46 -5.59 -2.92
CA GLU A 91 20.66 -5.19 -2.17
C GLU A 91 20.96 -6.16 -1.02
N LYS A 92 19.93 -6.53 -0.25
CA LYS A 92 20.07 -7.42 0.92
C LYS A 92 19.93 -8.89 0.57
N LYS A 93 19.54 -9.23 -0.65
CA LYS A 93 19.26 -10.60 -1.11
C LYS A 93 18.26 -11.32 -0.19
N LEU A 94 17.22 -10.60 0.23
CA LEU A 94 16.19 -11.11 1.13
C LEU A 94 14.89 -11.32 0.37
N PRO A 95 14.21 -12.47 0.58
CA PRO A 95 12.88 -12.67 0.04
C PRO A 95 11.88 -11.73 0.72
N VAL A 96 10.93 -11.23 -0.06
CA VAL A 96 9.84 -10.37 0.40
C VAL A 96 8.51 -11.10 0.21
N LEU A 97 7.73 -11.20 1.28
CA LEU A 97 6.39 -11.78 1.27
C LEU A 97 5.37 -10.67 1.53
N ALA A 98 4.37 -10.51 0.68
CA ALA A 98 3.24 -9.64 0.94
C ALA A 98 2.07 -10.45 1.48
N PHE A 99 1.42 -9.92 2.52
CA PHE A 99 0.21 -10.45 3.12
C PHE A 99 -0.87 -9.39 3.03
N VAL A 100 -1.96 -9.69 2.34
CA VAL A 100 -3.12 -8.79 2.22
C VAL A 100 -4.07 -9.05 3.38
N GLU A 101 -4.41 -8.01 4.14
CA GLU A 101 -5.47 -8.06 5.15
C GLU A 101 -6.83 -7.79 4.46
N ASP A 102 -7.51 -6.67 4.72
CA ASP A 102 -8.82 -6.44 4.12
C ASP A 102 -8.71 -6.12 2.62
N VAL A 103 -7.75 -5.26 2.25
CA VAL A 103 -7.60 -4.82 0.86
C VAL A 103 -6.15 -4.49 0.48
N ALA A 104 -5.76 -4.87 -0.73
CA ALA A 104 -4.59 -4.35 -1.43
C ALA A 104 -5.00 -4.04 -2.87
N ALA A 105 -5.58 -2.86 -3.08
CA ALA A 105 -6.15 -2.44 -4.36
C ALA A 105 -5.40 -1.24 -4.96
N SER A 106 -5.39 -1.13 -6.29
CA SER A 106 -4.77 -0.02 -7.04
C SER A 106 -3.31 0.17 -6.62
N GLY A 107 -2.92 1.34 -6.12
CA GLY A 107 -1.58 1.59 -5.57
C GLY A 107 -1.15 0.59 -4.47
N GLY A 108 -2.08 0.06 -3.68
CA GLY A 108 -1.80 -0.97 -2.68
C GLY A 108 -1.39 -2.30 -3.32
N TYR A 109 -2.07 -2.68 -4.41
CA TYR A 109 -1.69 -3.84 -5.22
C TYR A 109 -0.33 -3.63 -5.91
N MET A 110 -0.05 -2.41 -6.39
CA MET A 110 1.26 -2.05 -6.94
C MET A 110 2.40 -2.27 -5.93
N ILE A 111 2.19 -1.91 -4.66
CA ILE A 111 3.13 -2.18 -3.57
C ILE A 111 3.23 -3.69 -3.30
N ALA A 112 2.11 -4.42 -3.29
CA ALA A 112 2.11 -5.88 -3.12
C ALA A 112 2.93 -6.58 -4.21
N CYS A 113 2.88 -6.12 -5.47
CA CYS A 113 3.73 -6.64 -6.55
C CYS A 113 5.24 -6.44 -6.34
N ALA A 114 5.66 -5.63 -5.37
CA ALA A 114 7.06 -5.55 -4.98
C ALA A 114 7.52 -6.81 -4.21
N ALA A 115 6.62 -7.61 -3.66
CA ALA A 115 6.96 -8.88 -3.04
C ALA A 115 7.32 -9.96 -4.09
N ASP A 116 7.99 -11.00 -3.63
CA ASP A 116 8.26 -12.21 -4.42
C ASP A 116 7.07 -13.17 -4.38
N GLU A 117 6.30 -13.15 -3.28
CA GLU A 117 5.01 -13.83 -3.15
C GLU A 117 3.97 -12.90 -2.54
N ILE A 118 2.72 -12.99 -3.02
CA ILE A 118 1.55 -12.30 -2.48
C ILE A 118 0.59 -13.37 -1.93
N ILE A 119 0.32 -13.30 -0.64
CA ILE A 119 -0.63 -14.16 0.06
C ILE A 119 -1.80 -13.29 0.53
N ALA A 120 -3.03 -13.76 0.36
CA ALA A 120 -4.22 -13.02 0.75
C ALA A 120 -5.20 -13.90 1.51
N ASP A 121 -6.01 -13.34 2.40
CA ASP A 121 -7.17 -14.06 2.92
C ASP A 121 -8.15 -14.35 1.77
N PRO A 122 -8.89 -15.47 1.77
CA PRO A 122 -9.90 -15.74 0.75
C PRO A 122 -10.91 -14.61 0.52
N MET A 123 -11.20 -13.81 1.55
CA MET A 123 -12.12 -12.67 1.53
C MET A 123 -11.44 -11.31 1.29
N SER A 124 -10.10 -11.25 1.32
CA SER A 124 -9.35 -10.03 0.98
C SER A 124 -9.69 -9.54 -0.42
N LEU A 125 -9.67 -8.23 -0.63
CA LEU A 125 -9.84 -7.63 -1.96
C LEU A 125 -8.50 -7.23 -2.56
N VAL A 126 -8.22 -7.67 -3.78
CA VAL A 126 -6.99 -7.33 -4.52
C VAL A 126 -7.29 -6.85 -5.94
N GLY A 127 -6.26 -6.36 -6.62
CA GLY A 127 -6.37 -5.87 -8.00
C GLY A 127 -6.70 -4.38 -8.03
N SER A 128 -7.81 -4.01 -8.64
CA SER A 128 -8.13 -2.62 -9.01
C SER A 128 -7.01 -2.00 -9.85
N ILE A 129 -6.56 -2.75 -10.87
CA ILE A 129 -5.46 -2.34 -11.74
C ILE A 129 -6.00 -1.35 -12.78
N GLY A 130 -6.01 -0.08 -12.38
CA GLY A 130 -6.66 1.00 -13.09
C GLY A 130 -6.18 2.37 -12.58
N VAL A 131 -6.42 3.39 -13.39
CA VAL A 131 -6.22 4.81 -13.02
C VAL A 131 -7.55 5.52 -13.11
N VAL A 132 -7.87 6.33 -12.12
CA VAL A 132 -9.11 7.11 -12.07
C VAL A 132 -8.81 8.54 -11.63
N SER A 133 -9.56 9.48 -12.18
CA SER A 133 -9.71 10.83 -11.66
C SER A 133 -11.20 11.07 -11.47
N ALA A 134 -11.59 11.66 -10.35
CA ALA A 134 -12.99 11.93 -10.03
C ALA A 134 -13.11 13.34 -9.44
N GLY A 135 -14.23 13.98 -9.75
CA GLY A 135 -14.56 15.33 -9.31
C GLY A 135 -16.04 15.62 -9.54
N PHE A 136 -16.48 16.81 -9.13
CA PHE A 136 -17.85 17.27 -9.31
C PHE A 136 -17.89 18.48 -10.24
N GLY A 137 -18.99 18.64 -10.98
CA GLY A 137 -19.34 19.87 -11.68
C GLY A 137 -20.31 20.71 -10.84
N PHE A 138 -19.97 21.97 -10.62
CA PHE A 138 -20.69 22.97 -9.83
C PHE A 138 -21.03 24.23 -10.65
N ASP A 139 -20.71 24.26 -11.95
CA ASP A 139 -21.02 25.35 -12.89
C ASP A 139 -22.49 25.77 -12.81
N ARG A 140 -23.41 24.80 -12.88
CA ARG A 140 -24.86 25.05 -12.79
C ARG A 140 -25.32 25.50 -11.41
N LEU A 141 -24.63 25.09 -10.36
CA LEU A 141 -24.96 25.48 -8.99
C LEU A 141 -24.64 26.96 -8.79
N ILE A 142 -23.43 27.39 -9.17
CA ILE A 142 -22.98 28.78 -8.98
C ILE A 142 -23.78 29.75 -9.83
N GLU A 143 -24.19 29.34 -11.03
CA GLU A 143 -25.09 30.12 -11.90
C GLU A 143 -26.44 30.37 -11.21
N ARG A 144 -27.05 29.34 -10.62
CA ARG A 144 -28.36 29.45 -9.94
C ARG A 144 -28.35 30.37 -8.73
N ILE A 145 -27.22 30.49 -8.05
CA ILE A 145 -27.08 31.34 -6.85
C ILE A 145 -26.41 32.69 -7.15
N GLY A 146 -26.23 33.03 -8.44
CA GLY A 146 -25.74 34.33 -8.89
C GLY A 146 -24.26 34.58 -8.57
N ILE A 147 -23.43 33.53 -8.53
CA ILE A 147 -21.99 33.65 -8.30
C ILE A 147 -21.24 33.72 -9.63
N ASP A 148 -20.52 34.82 -9.84
CA ASP A 148 -19.58 34.99 -10.95
C ASP A 148 -18.23 34.34 -10.64
N ARG A 149 -17.82 33.38 -11.46
CA ARG A 149 -16.45 32.84 -11.42
C ARG A 149 -15.53 33.59 -12.39
N ARG A 150 -14.53 34.29 -11.87
CA ARG A 150 -13.52 35.04 -12.64
C ARG A 150 -12.16 34.38 -12.48
N VAL A 151 -11.66 33.76 -13.55
CA VAL A 151 -10.36 33.06 -13.56
C VAL A 151 -9.50 33.65 -14.68
N HIS A 152 -8.29 34.10 -14.34
CA HIS A 152 -7.31 34.62 -15.28
C HIS A 152 -6.06 33.74 -15.22
N THR A 153 -5.70 33.11 -16.33
CA THR A 153 -4.53 32.20 -16.40
C THR A 153 -3.62 32.54 -17.58
N GLN A 154 -2.39 32.03 -17.52
CA GLN A 154 -1.45 32.05 -18.64
C GLN A 154 -1.06 30.61 -18.97
N GLY A 155 -1.16 30.24 -20.25
CA GLY A 155 -0.99 28.88 -20.74
C GLY A 155 -2.34 28.17 -20.94
N GLU A 156 -2.53 27.58 -22.11
CA GLU A 156 -3.82 27.01 -22.58
C GLU A 156 -4.39 25.94 -21.65
N ALA A 157 -3.51 25.18 -21.00
CA ALA A 157 -3.86 24.08 -20.10
C ALA A 157 -4.02 24.52 -18.64
N LYS A 158 -3.65 25.76 -18.30
CA LYS A 158 -3.64 26.26 -16.92
C LYS A 158 -5.06 26.69 -16.56
N GLY A 159 -5.73 25.86 -15.76
CA GLY A 159 -7.16 26.01 -15.46
C GLY A 159 -8.02 24.84 -15.95
N MET A 160 -7.40 23.80 -16.52
CA MET A 160 -8.12 22.58 -16.89
C MET A 160 -8.83 21.94 -15.69
N LEU A 161 -9.92 21.22 -15.98
CA LEU A 161 -10.68 20.46 -14.97
C LEU A 161 -11.19 21.32 -13.80
N ASP A 162 -11.48 22.59 -14.08
CA ASP A 162 -12.11 23.50 -13.14
C ASP A 162 -13.55 23.03 -12.85
N PRO A 163 -13.87 22.62 -11.60
CA PRO A 163 -15.19 22.07 -11.27
C PRO A 163 -16.32 23.08 -11.41
N PHE A 164 -16.03 24.38 -11.59
CA PHE A 164 -17.03 25.43 -11.70
C PHE A 164 -17.21 25.94 -13.14
N ARG A 165 -16.62 25.25 -14.12
CA ARG A 165 -16.84 25.50 -15.54
C ARG A 165 -17.46 24.25 -16.18
N PRO A 166 -18.20 24.40 -17.28
CA PRO A 166 -18.55 23.25 -18.12
C PRO A 166 -17.28 22.49 -18.53
N GLU A 167 -17.38 21.16 -18.59
CA GLU A 167 -16.27 20.30 -18.96
C GLU A 167 -15.85 20.55 -20.42
N ASP A 168 -14.55 20.77 -20.64
CA ASP A 168 -13.96 20.96 -21.96
C ASP A 168 -13.50 19.61 -22.54
N PRO A 169 -14.00 19.16 -23.70
CA PRO A 169 -13.56 17.93 -24.35
C PRO A 169 -12.04 17.85 -24.59
N ALA A 170 -11.36 18.98 -24.83
CA ALA A 170 -9.92 19.02 -25.02
C ALA A 170 -9.16 18.73 -23.71
N ASP A 171 -9.65 19.23 -22.57
CA ASP A 171 -9.10 18.92 -21.27
C ASP A 171 -9.33 17.46 -20.88
N VAL A 172 -10.51 16.91 -21.20
CA VAL A 172 -10.81 15.48 -21.01
C VAL A 172 -9.87 14.61 -21.85
N ALA A 173 -9.64 14.97 -23.11
CA ALA A 173 -8.69 14.26 -23.97
C ALA A 173 -7.27 14.28 -23.39
N ARG A 174 -6.82 15.44 -22.88
CA ARG A 174 -5.51 15.58 -22.23
C ARG A 174 -5.41 14.74 -20.95
N LEU A 175 -6.45 14.74 -20.11
CA LEU A 175 -6.50 13.91 -18.91
C LEU A 175 -6.46 12.41 -19.26
N LYS A 176 -7.22 11.97 -20.26
CA LYS A 176 -7.22 10.58 -20.73
C LYS A 176 -5.86 10.15 -21.26
N ALA A 177 -5.13 11.02 -21.95
CA ALA A 177 -3.77 10.73 -22.40
C ALA A 177 -2.83 10.47 -21.20
N ILE A 178 -2.87 11.34 -20.18
CA ILE A 178 -2.10 11.15 -18.94
C ILE A 178 -2.48 9.84 -18.24
N GLN A 179 -3.78 9.54 -18.13
CA GLN A 179 -4.25 8.30 -17.52
C GLN A 179 -3.79 7.06 -18.31
N THR A 180 -3.76 7.14 -19.64
CA THR A 180 -3.28 6.07 -20.52
C THR A 180 -1.80 5.78 -20.27
N ASP A 181 -0.96 6.81 -20.15
CA ASP A 181 0.46 6.64 -19.84
C ASP A 181 0.67 5.96 -18.48
N VAL A 182 -0.05 6.43 -17.44
CA VAL A 182 0.04 5.84 -16.10
C VAL A 182 -0.49 4.39 -16.09
N GLN A 183 -1.58 4.10 -16.82
CA GLN A 183 -2.14 2.75 -16.94
C GLN A 183 -1.17 1.79 -17.64
N ALA A 184 -0.48 2.26 -18.69
CA ALA A 184 0.51 1.46 -19.40
C ALA A 184 1.68 1.07 -18.49
N LEU A 185 2.19 2.03 -17.70
CA LEU A 185 3.24 1.77 -16.72
C LEU A 185 2.79 0.78 -15.63
N PHE A 186 1.56 0.92 -15.14
CA PHE A 186 1.04 0.02 -14.11
C PHE A 186 0.85 -1.40 -14.66
N THR A 187 0.24 -1.54 -15.83
CA THR A 187 0.07 -2.83 -16.52
C THR A 187 1.41 -3.51 -16.75
N ALA A 188 2.42 -2.78 -17.25
CA ALA A 188 3.76 -3.31 -17.46
C ALA A 188 4.42 -3.79 -16.16
N LEU A 189 4.30 -3.01 -15.08
CA LEU A 189 4.83 -3.37 -13.76
C LEU A 189 4.18 -4.66 -13.24
N VAL A 190 2.85 -4.76 -13.31
CA VAL A 190 2.13 -5.96 -12.83
C VAL A 190 2.51 -7.16 -13.69
N GLY A 191 2.52 -7.03 -15.02
CA GLY A 191 2.92 -8.11 -15.94
C GLY A 191 4.34 -8.63 -15.68
N ALA A 192 5.29 -7.72 -15.42
CA ALA A 192 6.68 -8.09 -15.10
C ALA A 192 6.82 -8.81 -13.75
N ARG A 193 5.96 -8.50 -12.77
CA ARG A 193 6.03 -9.07 -11.41
C ARG A 193 5.13 -10.28 -11.22
N ARG A 194 4.13 -10.46 -12.09
CA ARG A 194 3.17 -11.55 -12.06
C ARG A 194 3.25 -12.36 -13.37
N PRO A 195 4.36 -13.07 -13.65
CA PRO A 195 4.52 -13.84 -14.89
C PRO A 195 3.53 -15.01 -15.02
N ARG A 196 2.82 -15.37 -13.93
CA ARG A 196 1.81 -16.42 -13.88
C ARG A 196 0.37 -15.90 -14.06
N LEU A 197 0.19 -14.64 -14.46
CA LEU A 197 -1.17 -14.14 -14.74
C LEU A 197 -1.85 -15.04 -15.77
N ALA A 198 -3.00 -15.56 -15.38
CA ALA A 198 -3.82 -16.43 -16.19
C ALA A 198 -5.19 -15.74 -16.35
N PRO A 199 -5.29 -14.75 -17.25
CA PRO A 199 -6.52 -14.00 -17.44
C PRO A 199 -7.73 -14.88 -17.82
N ASN A 200 -7.52 -16.10 -18.32
CA ASN A 200 -8.60 -17.03 -18.71
C ASN A 200 -9.64 -16.40 -19.66
N GLY A 201 -9.22 -15.44 -20.49
CA GLY A 201 -10.09 -14.68 -21.39
C GLY A 201 -10.60 -13.35 -20.82
N GLU A 202 -10.35 -13.05 -19.55
CA GLU A 202 -10.69 -11.78 -18.91
C GLU A 202 -9.59 -10.73 -19.05
N ASN A 203 -9.97 -9.46 -19.19
CA ASN A 203 -9.01 -8.37 -19.07
C ASN A 203 -8.84 -7.97 -17.59
N LEU A 204 -7.70 -8.32 -16.99
CA LEU A 204 -7.37 -8.01 -15.59
C LEU A 204 -6.97 -6.54 -15.37
N PHE A 205 -6.80 -5.74 -16.43
CA PHE A 205 -6.32 -4.36 -16.38
C PHE A 205 -7.45 -3.34 -16.58
N THR A 206 -8.64 -3.66 -16.06
CA THR A 206 -9.88 -2.87 -16.19
C THR A 206 -10.21 -2.01 -14.98
N GLY A 207 -9.48 -2.16 -13.88
CA GLY A 207 -9.80 -1.54 -12.59
C GLY A 207 -10.77 -2.33 -11.70
N ALA A 208 -11.21 -3.53 -12.14
CA ALA A 208 -12.00 -4.45 -11.33
C ALA A 208 -11.24 -4.94 -10.09
N VAL A 209 -11.98 -5.38 -9.07
CA VAL A 209 -11.44 -6.04 -7.88
C VAL A 209 -11.83 -7.50 -7.84
N TRP A 210 -10.98 -8.31 -7.22
CA TRP A 210 -11.21 -9.74 -7.03
C TRP A 210 -11.01 -10.09 -5.56
N THR A 211 -11.79 -11.03 -5.06
CA THR A 211 -11.51 -11.64 -3.75
C THR A 211 -10.22 -12.46 -3.83
N GLY A 212 -9.55 -12.73 -2.70
CA GLY A 212 -8.38 -13.61 -2.66
C GLY A 212 -8.67 -14.96 -3.32
N GLN A 213 -9.85 -15.53 -3.06
CA GLN A 213 -10.32 -16.78 -3.66
C GLN A 213 -10.39 -16.72 -5.20
N GLN A 214 -10.87 -15.61 -5.78
CA GLN A 214 -10.92 -15.40 -7.23
C GLN A 214 -9.54 -15.06 -7.81
N ALA A 215 -8.73 -14.31 -7.06
CA ALA A 215 -7.43 -13.81 -7.48
C ALA A 215 -6.38 -14.92 -7.63
N LEU A 216 -6.48 -16.01 -6.86
CA LEU A 216 -5.54 -17.12 -6.92
C LEU A 216 -5.49 -17.79 -8.30
N PRO A 217 -6.60 -18.31 -8.88
CA PRO A 217 -6.57 -18.92 -10.22
C PRO A 217 -6.24 -17.92 -11.33
N LEU A 218 -6.42 -16.61 -11.13
CA LEU A 218 -6.04 -15.56 -12.07
C LEU A 218 -4.52 -15.23 -12.00
N GLY A 219 -3.80 -15.75 -11.00
CA GLY A 219 -2.39 -15.45 -10.77
C GLY A 219 -2.14 -14.07 -10.16
N LEU A 220 -3.18 -13.38 -9.68
CA LEU A 220 -3.06 -12.09 -8.99
C LEU A 220 -2.46 -12.25 -7.58
N VAL A 221 -2.64 -13.41 -6.95
CA VAL A 221 -1.97 -13.82 -5.71
C VAL A 221 -1.34 -15.20 -5.90
N ASP A 222 -0.39 -15.57 -5.02
CA ASP A 222 0.33 -16.84 -5.05
C ASP A 222 -0.22 -17.87 -4.06
N GLY A 223 -0.94 -17.42 -3.04
CA GLY A 223 -1.48 -18.30 -2.01
C GLY A 223 -2.59 -17.64 -1.20
N LEU A 224 -3.30 -18.48 -0.46
CA LEU A 224 -4.34 -18.07 0.48
C LEU A 224 -3.87 -18.29 1.91
N GLY A 225 -4.13 -17.33 2.79
CA GLY A 225 -3.82 -17.42 4.21
C GLY A 225 -3.48 -16.08 4.87
N ASP A 226 -3.16 -16.14 6.16
CA ASP A 226 -2.74 -14.99 6.94
C ASP A 226 -1.23 -14.99 7.22
N ALA A 227 -0.70 -13.83 7.62
CA ALA A 227 0.72 -13.66 7.89
C ALA A 227 1.25 -14.58 9.00
N ARG A 228 0.51 -14.76 10.09
CA ARG A 228 1.00 -15.54 11.24
C ARG A 228 1.08 -17.02 10.90
N SER A 229 -0.02 -17.61 10.42
CA SER A 229 -0.07 -19.04 10.11
C SER A 229 0.91 -19.41 8.98
N THR A 230 0.99 -18.58 7.93
CA THR A 230 1.89 -18.80 6.80
C THR A 230 3.35 -18.74 7.21
N LEU A 231 3.74 -17.74 8.02
CA LEU A 231 5.11 -17.61 8.49
C LEU A 231 5.49 -18.73 9.46
N GLN A 232 4.58 -19.16 10.33
CA GLN A 232 4.80 -20.32 11.21
C GLN A 232 4.95 -21.62 10.43
N ALA A 233 4.08 -21.87 9.45
CA ALA A 233 4.18 -23.06 8.59
C ALA A 233 5.50 -23.09 7.80
N ARG A 234 5.98 -21.93 7.33
CA ARG A 234 7.18 -21.82 6.49
C ARG A 234 8.49 -21.80 7.27
N TYR A 235 8.52 -21.14 8.43
CA TYR A 235 9.74 -20.89 9.20
C TYR A 235 9.75 -21.59 10.57
N GLY A 236 8.69 -22.34 10.89
CA GLY A 236 8.50 -23.10 12.13
C GLY A 236 7.65 -22.38 13.17
N ASP A 237 7.01 -23.15 14.04
CA ASP A 237 6.06 -22.65 15.06
C ASP A 237 6.62 -21.57 15.99
N LYS A 238 7.95 -21.54 16.14
CA LYS A 238 8.69 -20.61 17.00
C LYS A 238 9.40 -19.51 16.23
N VAL A 239 8.99 -19.22 15.00
CA VAL A 239 9.54 -18.09 14.23
C VAL A 239 9.44 -16.78 15.04
N ASP A 240 10.53 -16.02 15.12
CA ASP A 240 10.58 -14.72 15.78
C ASP A 240 10.10 -13.63 14.81
N LEU A 241 8.89 -13.14 15.03
CA LEU A 241 8.29 -12.06 14.24
C LEU A 241 8.70 -10.70 14.80
N VAL A 242 9.64 -10.03 14.13
CA VAL A 242 10.17 -8.73 14.54
C VAL A 242 9.33 -7.62 13.91
N PHE A 243 8.36 -7.11 14.67
CA PHE A 243 7.50 -6.01 14.21
C PHE A 243 8.26 -4.67 14.16
N ILE A 244 8.36 -4.10 12.96
CA ILE A 244 9.01 -2.82 12.73
C ILE A 244 7.98 -1.71 12.93
N ALA A 245 8.01 -1.10 14.11
CA ALA A 245 7.17 0.05 14.40
C ALA A 245 7.52 1.22 13.46
N GLU A 246 6.49 1.85 12.89
CA GLU A 246 6.62 3.17 12.28
C GLU A 246 7.13 4.16 13.32
N LYS A 247 8.00 5.08 12.90
CA LYS A 247 8.53 6.14 13.75
C LYS A 247 7.40 7.15 14.03
N LYS A 248 6.47 6.81 14.92
CA LYS A 248 5.52 7.78 15.47
C LYS A 248 6.35 8.89 16.11
N GLY A 249 6.06 10.14 15.76
CA GLY A 249 6.77 11.29 16.32
C GLY A 249 6.84 11.19 17.84
N SER A 250 7.94 11.69 18.42
CA SER A 250 8.19 11.68 19.87
C SER A 250 6.92 12.00 20.67
N LEU A 251 6.70 11.32 21.80
CA LEU A 251 5.60 11.66 22.72
C LEU A 251 5.58 13.17 23.06
N VAL A 252 6.77 13.78 23.15
CA VAL A 252 6.95 15.23 23.32
C VAL A 252 6.47 16.00 22.09
N ALA A 253 6.84 15.56 20.89
CA ALA A 253 6.34 16.16 19.66
C ALA A 253 4.81 16.05 19.55
N ARG A 254 4.21 14.93 19.99
CA ARG A 254 2.75 14.73 20.00
C ARG A 254 2.03 15.59 21.05
N LEU A 255 2.66 15.81 22.21
CA LEU A 255 2.15 16.68 23.27
C LEU A 255 2.24 18.16 22.87
N LEU A 256 3.37 18.57 22.30
CA LEU A 256 3.58 19.91 21.72
C LEU A 256 2.63 20.17 20.55
N ARG A 257 2.34 19.14 19.74
CA ARG A 257 1.34 19.24 18.68
C ARG A 257 -0.06 19.47 19.22
N ARG A 258 -0.44 18.82 20.33
CA ARG A 258 -1.72 19.03 21.02
C ARG A 258 -1.84 20.39 21.72
N SER A 259 -0.72 21.07 21.95
CA SER A 259 -0.67 22.38 22.62
C SER A 259 -0.41 23.53 21.63
N ALA A 260 -0.26 23.24 20.33
CA ALA A 260 -0.18 24.24 19.30
C ALA A 260 -1.59 24.76 18.93
N PRO A 261 -1.82 26.08 18.88
CA PRO A 261 -3.09 26.63 18.42
C PRO A 261 -3.32 26.22 16.96
N GLY A 262 -4.40 25.48 16.69
CA GLY A 262 -4.73 24.95 15.36
C GLY A 262 -4.66 23.43 15.21
N SER A 263 -4.21 22.66 16.22
CA SER A 263 -4.40 21.21 16.26
C SER A 263 -5.82 20.86 16.68
N SER A 264 -6.78 21.18 15.81
CA SER A 264 -8.19 20.94 16.12
C SER A 264 -8.52 19.46 15.96
N ILE A 265 -9.34 18.93 16.88
CA ILE A 265 -10.03 17.63 16.77
C ILE A 265 -10.69 17.50 15.38
N ALA A 266 -11.12 18.62 14.78
CA ALA A 266 -11.67 18.66 13.43
C ALA A 266 -10.71 18.15 12.34
N GLY A 267 -9.39 18.39 12.45
CA GLY A 267 -8.41 17.88 11.48
C GLY A 267 -8.22 16.36 11.55
N GLU A 268 -8.28 15.78 12.75
CA GLU A 268 -8.22 14.32 12.95
C GLU A 268 -9.51 13.65 12.45
N VAL A 269 -10.67 14.26 12.72
CA VAL A 269 -11.97 13.79 12.22
C VAL A 269 -12.01 13.83 10.69
N LEU A 270 -11.55 14.92 10.05
CA LEU A 270 -11.51 15.03 8.60
C LEU A 270 -10.63 13.94 7.97
N ALA A 271 -9.43 13.72 8.51
CA ALA A 271 -8.54 12.67 8.02
C ALA A 271 -9.10 11.26 8.23
N ALA A 272 -9.92 11.03 9.26
CA ALA A 272 -10.63 9.77 9.46
C ALA A 272 -11.78 9.60 8.45
N ILE A 273 -12.49 10.68 8.10
CA ILE A 273 -13.55 10.66 7.08
C ILE A 273 -12.95 10.37 5.70
N GLU A 274 -11.84 11.01 5.33
CA GLU A 274 -11.17 10.78 4.04
C GLU A 274 -10.70 9.33 3.89
N ASP A 275 -10.08 8.77 4.93
CA ASP A 275 -9.64 7.38 4.94
C ASP A 275 -10.84 6.42 4.88
N ARG A 276 -11.88 6.66 5.68
CA ARG A 276 -13.12 5.89 5.60
C ARG A 276 -13.75 5.96 4.21
N ALA A 277 -13.76 7.13 3.56
CA ALA A 277 -14.27 7.26 2.20
C ALA A 277 -13.43 6.45 1.19
N ALA A 278 -12.11 6.40 1.37
CA ALA A 278 -11.22 5.61 0.52
C ALA A 278 -11.43 4.08 0.67
N PHE A 279 -11.78 3.62 1.87
CA PHE A 279 -12.12 2.22 2.15
C PHE A 279 -13.58 1.87 1.80
N ALA A 280 -14.51 2.80 1.95
CA ALA A 280 -15.95 2.59 1.72
C ALA A 280 -16.27 2.14 0.29
N ARG A 281 -15.47 2.53 -0.71
CA ARG A 281 -15.63 2.06 -2.09
C ARG A 281 -15.44 0.55 -2.26
N TYR A 282 -14.85 -0.11 -1.27
CA TYR A 282 -14.65 -1.55 -1.20
C TYR A 282 -15.56 -2.22 -0.16
N GLY A 283 -16.52 -1.49 0.42
CA GLY A 283 -17.42 -2.00 1.45
C GLY A 283 -16.79 -2.14 2.85
N LEU A 284 -15.70 -1.42 3.10
CA LEU A 284 -14.91 -1.44 4.34
C LEU A 284 -15.06 -0.14 5.14
#